data_AF-A0A7C3A0T4-F1
#
_entry.id   AF-A0A7C3A0T4-F1
#
_cell.length_a   1.000
_cell.length_b   1.000
_cell.length_c   1.000
_cell.angle_alpha   90.00
_cell.angle_beta   90.00
_cell.angle_gamma   90.00
#
_symmetry.space_group_name_H-M   'P 1'
#
loop_
_entity.id
_entity.type
_entity.pdbx_description
1 polymer ?
#
loop_
_entity_poly.entity_id
_entity_poly.type
_entity_poly.pdbx_seq_one_letter_code
_entity_poly.pdbx_strand_id
1 'polypeptide(L)'
;MASRRGPGGERATLLARCRCPPERSLQMTVRTRRAVLNFMRSPDPTPYQVIDPAAGESLWVRCAMDALMYPLLTGHTVEIIARPPGVGESLRLVIGPEGADAWPAGWVVTYPDLPIESEDLDRMARERCPLIHLFPDRSRLERWRRDLPPARRDRMQILTVSTAFAVARQRVAGWPEE
;
A
#
# COMPACT_ATOMS: atom_id res chain seq x y z
N MET A 1 -29.17 -0.11 83.93
CA MET A 1 -29.80 -1.35 83.42
C MET A 1 -30.15 -1.17 81.95
N ALA A 2 -29.85 -2.19 81.14
CA ALA A 2 -30.29 -2.44 79.76
C ALA A 2 -29.78 -1.49 78.64
N SER A 3 -28.61 -1.85 78.13
CA SER A 3 -28.14 -1.64 76.76
C SER A 3 -28.86 -2.61 75.80
N ARG A 4 -29.18 -2.17 74.57
CA ARG A 4 -28.73 -2.75 73.29
C ARG A 4 -29.53 -2.21 72.10
N ARG A 5 -28.88 -1.39 71.27
CA ARG A 5 -29.26 -1.11 69.88
C ARG A 5 -28.53 -2.09 68.96
N GLY A 6 -29.30 -2.67 68.03
CA GLY A 6 -28.96 -2.89 66.61
C GLY A 6 -27.81 -3.86 66.24
N PRO A 7 -28.07 -4.90 65.43
CA PRO A 7 -27.03 -5.57 64.66
C PRO A 7 -26.78 -4.81 63.36
N GLY A 8 -25.62 -4.15 63.25
CA GLY A 8 -25.09 -3.65 61.99
C GLY A 8 -24.31 -4.75 61.29
N GLY A 9 -25.00 -5.53 60.45
CA GLY A 9 -24.39 -6.56 59.60
C GLY A 9 -23.86 -5.94 58.31
N GLU A 10 -22.55 -5.96 58.19
CA GLU A 10 -21.70 -5.50 57.09
C GLU A 10 -22.16 -6.03 55.72
N ARG A 11 -22.59 -5.14 54.82
CA ARG A 11 -22.86 -5.47 53.42
C ARG A 11 -21.52 -5.54 52.68
N ALA A 12 -21.08 -6.76 52.38
CA ALA A 12 -19.95 -7.03 51.50
C ALA A 12 -20.21 -6.41 50.11
N THR A 13 -19.39 -5.42 49.77
CA THR A 13 -19.35 -4.78 48.45
C THR A 13 -18.85 -5.77 47.40
N LEU A 14 -19.76 -6.25 46.55
CA LEU A 14 -19.42 -7.04 45.37
C LEU A 14 -18.80 -6.10 44.32
N LEU A 15 -17.49 -5.86 44.42
CA LEU A 15 -16.72 -5.23 43.34
C LEU A 15 -16.59 -6.24 42.20
N ALA A 16 -17.57 -6.22 41.30
CA ALA A 16 -17.47 -6.85 39.99
C ALA A 16 -16.26 -6.24 39.26
N ARG A 17 -15.15 -6.97 39.28
CA ARG A 17 -13.98 -6.67 38.45
C ARG A 17 -14.42 -6.77 37.00
N CYS A 18 -14.59 -5.63 36.34
CA CYS A 18 -14.60 -5.56 34.88
C CYS A 18 -13.27 -6.18 34.40
N ARG A 19 -13.32 -7.43 33.97
CA ARG A 19 -12.24 -8.02 33.18
C ARG A 19 -12.32 -7.34 31.82
N CYS A 20 -11.45 -6.36 31.59
CA CYS A 20 -11.09 -6.04 30.21
C CYS A 20 -10.66 -7.35 29.55
N PRO A 21 -11.17 -7.68 28.35
CA PRO A 21 -10.53 -8.75 27.57
C PRO A 21 -9.05 -8.38 27.44
N PRO A 22 -8.12 -9.35 27.48
CA PRO A 22 -6.73 -9.05 27.21
C PRO A 22 -6.69 -8.34 25.87
N GLU A 23 -6.17 -7.12 25.86
CA GLU A 23 -5.79 -6.42 24.65
C GLU A 23 -4.95 -7.41 23.88
N ARG A 24 -5.57 -8.02 22.87
CA ARG A 24 -4.86 -8.76 21.85
C ARG A 24 -4.03 -7.68 21.21
N SER A 25 -2.81 -7.52 21.72
CA SER A 25 -1.78 -6.71 21.11
C SER A 25 -1.73 -7.17 19.68
N LEU A 26 -2.45 -6.43 18.82
CA LEU A 26 -2.22 -6.38 17.41
C LEU A 26 -0.78 -5.90 17.35
N GLN A 27 0.15 -6.85 17.28
CA GLN A 27 1.49 -6.57 16.85
C GLN A 27 1.34 -6.19 15.39
N MET A 28 0.84 -4.96 15.15
CA MET A 28 0.96 -4.28 13.88
C MET A 28 2.44 -4.34 13.59
N THR A 29 2.84 -5.28 12.74
CA THR A 29 4.24 -5.42 12.38
C THR A 29 4.51 -4.15 11.59
N VAL A 30 5.12 -3.17 12.26
CA VAL A 30 5.33 -1.84 11.69
C VAL A 30 6.13 -2.06 10.43
N ARG A 31 5.56 -1.69 9.28
CA ARG A 31 6.21 -1.89 7.98
C ARG A 31 7.37 -0.92 7.92
N THR A 32 8.59 -1.43 7.97
CA THR A 32 9.78 -0.61 7.85
C THR A 32 10.07 -0.35 6.38
N ARG A 33 10.65 0.81 6.06
CA ARG A 33 10.98 1.16 4.67
C ARG A 33 11.85 0.09 4.03
N ARG A 34 12.82 -0.44 4.76
CA ARG A 34 13.69 -1.53 4.31
C ARG A 34 12.93 -2.83 4.05
N ALA A 35 12.01 -3.22 4.93
CA ALA A 35 11.19 -4.42 4.72
C ALA A 35 10.32 -4.30 3.45
N VAL A 36 9.72 -3.12 3.22
CA VAL A 36 8.92 -2.88 2.01
C VAL A 36 9.77 -2.85 0.75
N LEU A 37 10.93 -2.19 0.78
CA LEU A 37 11.87 -2.15 -0.35
C LEU A 37 12.33 -3.55 -0.78
N ASN A 38 12.59 -4.44 0.17
CA ASN A 38 12.93 -5.83 -0.14
C ASN A 38 11.72 -6.59 -0.69
N PHE A 39 10.55 -6.39 -0.08
CA PHE A 39 9.32 -7.08 -0.45
C PHE A 39 8.86 -6.78 -1.88
N MET A 40 8.96 -5.53 -2.31
CA MET A 40 8.43 -5.08 -3.59
C MET A 40 9.26 -5.54 -4.80
N ARG A 41 10.50 -5.99 -4.57
CA ARG A 41 11.35 -6.62 -5.60
C ARG A 41 10.75 -7.98 -5.99
N SER A 42 10.61 -8.21 -7.29
CA SER A 42 10.16 -9.48 -7.85
C SER A 42 11.37 -10.26 -8.35
N PRO A 43 11.51 -11.55 -8.01
CA PRO A 43 12.56 -12.40 -8.59
C PRO A 43 12.28 -12.72 -10.06
N ASP A 44 11.00 -12.73 -10.46
CA ASP A 44 10.57 -12.99 -11.83
C ASP A 44 10.30 -11.69 -12.59
N PRO A 45 10.50 -11.67 -13.92
CA PRO A 45 10.12 -10.54 -14.76
C PRO A 45 8.64 -10.18 -14.59
N THR A 46 8.37 -8.88 -14.43
CA THR A 46 7.02 -8.33 -14.34
C THR A 46 6.79 -7.28 -15.42
N PRO A 47 5.57 -6.76 -15.57
CA PRO A 47 5.32 -5.58 -16.39
C PRO A 47 6.07 -4.31 -15.95
N TYR A 48 6.72 -4.28 -14.79
CA TYR A 48 7.32 -3.08 -14.20
C TYR A 48 8.81 -3.29 -13.92
N GLN A 49 9.65 -2.65 -14.71
CA GLN A 49 11.09 -2.59 -14.51
C GLN A 49 11.47 -1.24 -13.91
N VAL A 50 12.39 -1.26 -12.95
CA VAL A 50 13.06 -0.07 -12.43
C VAL A 50 14.54 -0.15 -12.82
N ILE A 51 15.05 0.93 -13.38
CA ILE A 51 16.48 1.13 -13.64
C ILE A 51 16.94 2.22 -12.68
N ASP A 52 17.87 1.88 -11.79
CA ASP A 52 18.45 2.76 -10.79
C ASP A 52 19.93 2.98 -11.11
N PRO A 53 20.28 4.10 -11.76
CA PRO A 53 21.66 4.40 -12.11
C PRO A 53 22.56 4.64 -10.89
N ALA A 54 22.02 5.13 -9.77
CA ALA A 54 22.79 5.43 -8.57
C ALA A 54 23.20 4.14 -7.83
N ALA A 55 22.32 3.14 -7.84
CA ALA A 55 22.61 1.80 -7.32
C ALA A 55 23.29 0.88 -8.36
N GLY A 56 23.33 1.26 -9.64
CA GLY A 56 23.88 0.44 -10.72
C GLY A 56 23.06 -0.82 -10.99
N GLU A 57 21.75 -0.78 -10.73
CA GLU A 57 20.89 -1.96 -10.82
C GLU A 57 19.70 -1.79 -11.76
N SER A 58 19.24 -2.92 -12.31
CA SER A 58 17.94 -3.03 -12.96
C SER A 58 17.20 -4.21 -12.36
N LEU A 59 15.97 -3.95 -11.91
CA LEU A 59 15.16 -4.92 -11.18
C LEU A 59 13.70 -4.85 -11.60
N TRP A 60 12.96 -5.90 -11.26
CA TRP A 60 11.53 -5.98 -11.47
C TRP A 60 10.79 -5.71 -10.16
N VAL A 61 9.68 -4.99 -10.24
CA VAL A 61 8.78 -4.75 -9.10
C VAL A 61 7.38 -5.26 -9.40
N ARG A 62 6.56 -5.50 -8.39
CA ARG A 62 5.32 -6.28 -8.57
C ARG A 62 4.20 -5.50 -9.26
N CYS A 63 4.12 -4.18 -9.08
CA CYS A 63 3.08 -3.34 -9.68
C CYS A 63 3.51 -1.88 -9.90
N ALA A 64 2.63 -1.08 -10.49
CA ALA A 64 2.88 0.35 -10.72
C ALA A 64 3.09 1.14 -9.41
N MET A 65 2.39 0.79 -8.32
CA MET A 65 2.56 1.49 -7.04
C MET A 65 3.92 1.18 -6.40
N ASP A 66 4.42 -0.05 -6.53
CA ASP A 66 5.76 -0.41 -6.06
C ASP A 66 6.84 0.35 -6.82
N ALA A 67 6.68 0.49 -8.15
CA ALA A 67 7.59 1.30 -8.96
C ALA A 67 7.60 2.77 -8.53
N LEU A 68 6.42 3.34 -8.21
CA LEU A 68 6.30 4.73 -7.72
C LEU A 68 6.83 4.92 -6.29
N MET A 69 6.81 3.89 -5.45
CA MET A 69 7.40 3.94 -4.10
C MET A 69 8.92 3.79 -4.11
N TYR A 70 9.50 3.14 -5.12
CA TYR A 70 10.94 2.92 -5.23
C TYR A 70 11.81 4.19 -5.03
N PRO A 71 11.62 5.29 -5.78
CA PRO A 71 12.45 6.49 -5.62
C PRO A 71 12.28 7.15 -4.24
N LEU A 72 11.11 6.98 -3.60
CA LEU A 72 10.84 7.51 -2.26
C LEU A 72 11.56 6.71 -1.17
N LEU A 73 11.70 5.39 -1.36
CA LEU A 73 12.35 4.49 -0.41
C LEU A 73 13.88 4.52 -0.52
N THR A 74 14.40 4.76 -1.73
CA THR A 74 15.85 4.79 -2.00
C THR A 74 16.43 6.20 -1.97
N GLY A 75 15.61 7.24 -2.18
CA GLY A 75 16.08 8.60 -2.38
C GLY A 75 16.73 8.82 -3.76
N HIS A 76 16.66 7.84 -4.65
CA HIS A 76 17.29 7.89 -5.97
C HIS A 76 16.33 8.37 -7.06
N THR A 77 16.88 8.94 -8.13
CA THR A 77 16.15 9.16 -9.38
C THR A 77 16.29 7.93 -10.27
N VAL A 78 15.16 7.41 -10.76
CA VAL A 78 15.08 6.14 -11.49
C VAL A 78 14.30 6.28 -12.80
N GLU A 79 14.55 5.37 -13.75
CA GLU A 79 13.67 5.16 -14.91
C GLU A 79 12.74 3.98 -14.63
N ILE A 80 11.43 4.20 -14.71
CA ILE A 80 10.40 3.19 -14.65
C ILE A 80 10.00 2.83 -16.07
N ILE A 81 10.11 1.55 -16.43
CA ILE A 81 9.59 1.00 -17.69
C ILE A 81 8.37 0.14 -17.35
N ALA A 82 7.21 0.51 -17.88
CA ALA A 82 5.96 -0.20 -17.68
C ALA A 82 5.41 -0.78 -18.99
N ARG A 83 4.92 -2.03 -18.95
CA ARG A 83 4.28 -2.74 -20.07
C ARG A 83 2.86 -3.18 -19.69
N PRO A 84 1.91 -2.25 -19.58
CA PRO A 84 0.60 -2.56 -19.02
C PRO A 84 -0.24 -3.46 -19.94
N PRO A 85 -1.21 -4.20 -19.38
CA PRO A 85 -2.04 -5.13 -20.14
C PRO A 85 -2.85 -4.39 -21.22
N GLY A 86 -2.92 -4.96 -22.42
CA GLY A 86 -3.69 -4.39 -23.54
C GLY A 86 -3.08 -3.12 -24.16
N VAL A 87 -1.81 -2.81 -23.85
CA VAL A 87 -1.04 -1.71 -24.43
C VAL A 87 0.18 -2.31 -25.13
N GLY A 88 0.34 -2.04 -26.41
CA GLY A 88 1.43 -2.62 -27.21
C GLY A 88 2.77 -1.91 -27.03
N GLU A 89 2.74 -0.64 -26.63
CA GLU A 89 3.91 0.18 -26.36
C GLU A 89 4.36 0.11 -24.90
N SER A 90 5.67 0.28 -24.67
CA SER A 90 6.21 0.47 -23.32
C SER A 90 6.10 1.93 -22.91
N LEU A 91 5.70 2.16 -21.66
CA LEU A 91 5.67 3.47 -21.03
C LEU A 91 6.97 3.68 -20.25
N ARG A 92 7.60 4.85 -20.39
CA ARG A 92 8.84 5.22 -19.69
C ARG A 92 8.65 6.50 -18.88
N LEU A 93 9.02 6.47 -17.60
CA LEU A 93 8.94 7.62 -16.70
C LEU A 93 10.24 7.75 -15.92
N VAL A 94 10.90 8.91 -15.99
CA VAL A 94 12.00 9.28 -15.09
C VAL A 94 11.41 10.01 -13.89
N ILE A 95 11.73 9.55 -12.68
CA ILE A 95 11.15 10.07 -11.44
C ILE A 95 12.12 9.95 -10.27
N GLY A 96 12.22 11.01 -9.47
CA GLY A 96 12.98 11.03 -8.21
C GLY A 96 12.08 11.15 -6.98
N PRO A 97 12.65 11.26 -5.77
CA PRO A 97 11.89 11.39 -4.52
C PRO A 97 10.97 12.63 -4.50
N GLU A 98 11.37 13.70 -5.20
CA GLU A 98 10.58 14.92 -5.34
C GLU A 98 9.44 14.81 -6.35
N GLY A 99 9.49 13.80 -7.23
CA GLY A 99 8.56 13.61 -8.33
C GLY A 99 9.27 13.59 -9.68
N ALA A 100 8.49 13.65 -10.76
CA ALA A 100 9.01 13.80 -12.12
C ALA A 100 9.08 15.29 -12.48
N ASP A 101 10.11 15.69 -13.24
CA ASP A 101 10.25 17.08 -13.73
C ASP A 101 9.05 17.50 -14.59
N ALA A 102 8.54 16.56 -15.39
CA ALA A 102 7.32 16.72 -16.16
C ALA A 102 6.46 15.45 -16.05
N TRP A 103 5.24 15.61 -15.55
CA TRP A 103 4.28 14.52 -15.47
C TRP A 103 3.70 14.22 -16.87
N PRO A 104 3.69 12.95 -17.31
CA PRO A 104 3.06 12.59 -18.57
C PRO A 104 1.57 12.94 -18.58
N ALA A 105 1.15 13.79 -19.50
CA ALA A 105 -0.24 14.18 -19.64
C ALA A 105 -1.11 12.97 -20.02
N GLY A 106 -2.25 12.82 -19.34
CA GLY A 106 -3.23 11.76 -19.62
C GLY A 106 -2.90 10.40 -19.02
N TRP A 107 -1.68 10.17 -18.54
CA TRP A 107 -1.33 8.89 -17.91
C TRP A 107 -2.08 8.71 -16.60
N VAL A 108 -2.52 7.48 -16.35
CA VAL A 108 -3.37 7.12 -15.21
C VAL A 108 -2.92 5.83 -14.56
N VAL A 109 -3.21 5.69 -13.28
CA VAL A 109 -2.95 4.49 -12.48
C VAL A 109 -4.27 3.93 -11.95
N THR A 110 -4.49 2.63 -12.13
CA THR A 110 -5.58 1.93 -11.45
C THR A 110 -5.19 1.64 -10.02
N TYR A 111 -6.10 1.90 -9.10
CA TYR A 111 -5.78 1.77 -7.69
C TYR A 111 -6.96 1.20 -6.89
N PRO A 112 -6.81 0.03 -6.25
CA PRO A 112 -7.87 -0.57 -5.49
C PRO A 112 -8.22 0.25 -4.24
N ASP A 113 -9.50 0.56 -4.08
CA ASP A 113 -10.09 1.04 -2.83
C ASP A 113 -10.38 -0.15 -1.91
N LEU A 114 -9.31 -0.80 -1.47
CA LEU A 114 -9.36 -1.89 -0.51
C LEU A 114 -8.65 -1.43 0.76
N PRO A 115 -9.27 -1.58 1.94
CA PRO A 115 -8.54 -1.38 3.19
C PRO A 115 -7.41 -2.40 3.29
N ILE A 116 -6.25 -1.98 3.80
CA ILE A 116 -5.10 -2.87 3.98
C ILE A 116 -5.24 -3.53 5.35
N GLU A 117 -6.06 -4.57 5.40
CA GLU A 117 -6.37 -5.30 6.65
C GLU A 117 -5.44 -6.50 6.89
N SER A 118 -4.44 -6.72 6.03
CA SER A 118 -3.56 -7.89 6.10
C SER A 118 -2.12 -7.52 6.46
N GLU A 119 -1.61 -8.24 7.46
CA GLU A 119 -0.19 -8.27 7.84
C GLU A 119 0.63 -9.19 6.91
N ASP A 120 -0.03 -10.05 6.12
CA ASP A 120 0.60 -10.89 5.10
C ASP A 120 0.83 -10.05 3.82
N LEU A 121 2.07 -9.55 3.68
CA LEU A 121 2.48 -8.75 2.53
C LEU A 121 2.33 -9.52 1.22
N ASP A 122 2.70 -10.80 1.20
CA ASP A 122 2.62 -11.62 -0.01
C ASP A 122 1.18 -11.80 -0.47
N ARG A 123 0.26 -12.08 0.46
CA ARG A 123 -1.18 -12.14 0.15
C ARG A 123 -1.69 -10.80 -0.35
N MET A 124 -1.34 -9.71 0.33
CA MET A 124 -1.73 -8.36 -0.09
C MET A 124 -1.25 -8.07 -1.52
N ALA A 125 0.01 -8.40 -1.87
CA ALA A 125 0.50 -8.20 -3.23
C ALA A 125 -0.20 -9.10 -4.24
N ARG A 126 -0.42 -10.39 -3.95
CA ARG A 126 -1.14 -11.30 -4.84
C ARG A 126 -2.56 -10.82 -5.13
N GLU A 127 -3.23 -10.19 -4.18
CA GLU A 127 -4.60 -9.68 -4.34
C GLU A 127 -4.64 -8.30 -5.03
N ARG A 128 -3.65 -7.42 -4.77
CA ARG A 128 -3.67 -6.02 -5.22
C ARG A 128 -2.84 -5.74 -6.46
N CYS A 129 -1.62 -6.26 -6.54
CA CYS A 129 -0.69 -5.95 -7.64
C CYS A 129 -1.26 -6.25 -9.02
N PRO A 130 -2.04 -7.34 -9.23
CA PRO A 130 -2.72 -7.59 -10.51
C PRO A 130 -3.79 -6.56 -10.90
N LEU A 131 -4.11 -5.61 -10.02
CA LEU A 131 -5.10 -4.55 -10.23
C LEU A 131 -4.48 -3.15 -10.26
N ILE A 132 -3.16 -3.04 -10.06
CA ILE A 132 -2.45 -1.75 -9.98
C ILE A 132 -1.57 -1.58 -11.20
N HIS A 133 -2.12 -0.88 -12.19
CA HIS A 133 -1.49 -0.70 -13.49
C HIS A 133 -1.46 0.76 -13.94
N LEU A 134 -0.35 1.14 -14.56
CA LEU A 134 -0.16 2.41 -15.27
C LEU A 134 -0.68 2.29 -16.70
N PHE A 135 -1.42 3.27 -17.22
CA PHE A 135 -1.88 3.33 -18.61
C PHE A 135 -1.56 4.71 -19.21
N PRO A 136 -1.35 4.83 -20.54
CA PRO A 136 -1.03 6.11 -21.14
C PRO A 136 -2.25 7.04 -21.26
N ASP A 137 -3.46 6.46 -21.18
CA ASP A 137 -4.71 7.20 -21.21
C ASP A 137 -5.83 6.42 -20.50
N ARG A 138 -6.89 7.15 -20.14
CA ARG A 138 -8.07 6.60 -19.47
C ARG A 138 -8.83 5.61 -20.35
N SER A 139 -8.86 5.79 -21.67
CA SER A 139 -9.61 4.93 -22.58
C SER A 139 -9.03 3.51 -22.66
N ARG A 140 -7.70 3.37 -22.63
CA ARG A 140 -7.01 2.06 -22.56
C ARG A 140 -7.25 1.37 -21.23
N LEU A 141 -7.15 2.11 -20.13
CA LEU A 141 -7.51 1.62 -18.81
C LEU A 141 -8.94 1.10 -18.80
N GLU A 142 -9.90 1.87 -19.33
CA GLU A 142 -11.31 1.48 -19.34
C GLU A 142 -11.57 0.25 -20.20
N ARG A 143 -10.86 0.07 -21.33
CA ARG A 143 -10.94 -1.16 -22.11
C ARG A 143 -10.50 -2.38 -21.29
N TRP A 144 -9.32 -2.32 -20.68
CA TRP A 144 -8.83 -3.40 -19.81
C TRP A 144 -9.78 -3.66 -18.63
N ARG A 145 -10.29 -2.59 -18.00
CA ARG A 145 -11.20 -2.68 -16.85
C ARG A 145 -12.53 -3.36 -17.17
N ARG A 146 -13.00 -3.32 -18.43
CA ARG A 146 -14.24 -3.99 -18.85
C ARG A 146 -14.14 -5.51 -18.85
N ASP A 147 -12.93 -6.05 -18.91
CA ASP A 147 -12.68 -7.50 -18.91
C ASP A 147 -12.55 -8.07 -17.49
N LEU A 148 -12.54 -7.19 -16.46
CA LEU A 148 -12.46 -7.61 -15.06
C LEU A 148 -13.83 -8.08 -14.52
N PRO A 149 -13.86 -9.07 -13.60
CA PRO A 149 -15.06 -9.41 -12.84
C PRO A 149 -15.67 -8.17 -12.15
N PRO A 150 -17.01 -8.00 -12.12
CA PRO A 150 -17.67 -6.82 -11.52
C PRO A 150 -17.17 -6.47 -10.11
N ALA A 151 -17.02 -7.48 -9.24
CA ALA A 151 -16.54 -7.30 -7.87
C ALA A 151 -15.13 -6.66 -7.76
N ARG A 152 -14.27 -6.83 -8.78
CA ARG A 152 -12.95 -6.18 -8.85
C ARG A 152 -13.04 -4.81 -9.53
N ARG A 153 -13.85 -4.72 -10.58
CA ARG A 153 -14.08 -3.51 -11.37
C ARG A 153 -14.60 -2.34 -10.55
N ASP A 154 -15.53 -2.60 -9.63
CA ASP A 154 -16.23 -1.54 -8.90
C ASP A 154 -15.42 -0.98 -7.72
N ARG A 155 -14.36 -1.70 -7.32
CA ARG A 155 -13.47 -1.33 -6.20
C ARG A 155 -12.19 -0.66 -6.67
N MET A 156 -12.16 -0.14 -7.89
CA MET A 156 -10.98 0.49 -8.49
C MET A 156 -11.20 1.97 -8.74
N GLN A 157 -10.33 2.78 -8.15
CA GLN A 157 -10.18 4.19 -8.46
C GLN A 157 -9.21 4.36 -9.65
N ILE A 158 -9.37 5.48 -10.35
CA ILE A 158 -8.46 5.91 -11.42
C ILE A 158 -7.80 7.19 -10.94
N LEU A 159 -6.48 7.15 -10.77
CA LEU A 159 -5.67 8.28 -10.34
C LEU A 159 -4.84 8.79 -11.51
N THR A 160 -4.50 10.08 -11.53
CA THR A 160 -3.37 10.55 -12.35
C THR A 160 -2.07 9.98 -11.76
N VAL A 161 -0.99 9.94 -12.56
CA VAL A 161 0.31 9.47 -12.07
C VAL A 161 0.82 10.33 -10.90
N SER A 162 0.66 11.66 -10.99
CA SER A 162 1.06 12.59 -9.92
C SER A 162 0.27 12.36 -8.63
N THR A 163 -1.05 12.13 -8.71
CA THR A 163 -1.87 11.79 -7.54
C THR A 163 -1.48 10.43 -6.97
N ALA A 164 -1.23 9.42 -7.80
CA ALA A 164 -0.74 8.12 -7.34
C ALA A 164 0.61 8.24 -6.62
N PHE A 165 1.52 9.07 -7.11
CA PHE A 165 2.79 9.35 -6.46
C PHE A 165 2.64 10.10 -5.13
N ALA A 166 1.71 11.05 -5.02
CA ALA A 166 1.39 11.70 -3.75
C ALA A 166 0.87 10.70 -2.71
N VAL A 167 0.03 9.73 -3.14
CA VAL A 167 -0.43 8.63 -2.28
C VAL A 167 0.73 7.72 -1.87
N ALA A 168 1.66 7.42 -2.78
CA ALA A 168 2.88 6.67 -2.47
C ALA A 168 3.72 7.39 -1.39
N ARG A 169 3.93 8.70 -1.54
CA ARG A 169 4.66 9.54 -0.59
C ARG A 169 4.03 9.52 0.80
N GLN A 170 2.71 9.68 0.88
CA GLN A 170 1.99 9.63 2.16
C GLN A 170 2.18 8.28 2.88
N ARG A 171 2.22 7.17 2.13
CA ARG A 171 2.48 5.84 2.72
C ARG A 171 3.89 5.71 3.25
N VAL A 172 4.89 6.08 2.44
CA VAL A 172 6.31 5.97 2.82
C VAL A 172 6.63 6.86 4.03
N ALA A 173 5.99 8.03 4.14
CA ALA A 173 6.12 8.92 5.30
C ALA A 173 5.60 8.29 6.61
N GLY A 174 4.64 7.35 6.52
CA GLY A 174 4.09 6.64 7.68
C GLY A 174 4.91 5.43 8.13
N TRP A 175 5.99 5.08 7.42
CA TRP A 175 6.83 3.93 7.72
C TRP A 175 8.15 4.36 8.40
N PRO A 176 8.56 3.71 9.50
CA PRO A 176 9.89 3.92 10.09
C PRO A 176 10.99 3.48 9.13
N GLU A 177 12.18 4.05 9.31
CA GLU A 177 13.32 3.76 8.45
C GLU A 177 13.86 2.33 8.63
N GLU A 178 13.95 1.84 9.87
CA GLU A 178 14.53 0.53 10.22
C GLU A 178 13.54 -0.59 10.44
#